data_AF-A0A938CPQ3-F1
#
_entry.id   AF-A0A938CPQ3-F1
#
_cell.length_a   1.000
_cell.length_b   1.000
_cell.length_c   1.000
_cell.angle_alpha   90.00
_cell.angle_beta   90.00
_cell.angle_gamma   90.00
#
_symmetry.space_group_name_H-M   'P 1'
#
loop_
_entity.id
_entity.type
_entity.pdbx_description
1 polymer ?
#
loop_
_entity_poly.entity_id
_entity_poly.type
_entity_poly.pdbx_seq_one_letter_code
_entity_poly.pdbx_strand_id
1 'polypeptide(L)' 'YYFLFDNPKGPHEEFWQHVLGCRQWFRLTRNTATNEVIG' A
#
# COMPACT_ATOMS: atom_id res chain seq x y z
N TYR A 1 19.66 -5.12 -11.67
CA TYR A 1 18.29 -5.19 -11.13
C TYR A 1 18.33 -6.04 -9.87
N TYR A 2 17.96 -5.45 -8.74
CA TYR A 2 17.98 -6.09 -7.43
C TYR A 2 16.52 -6.21 -6.99
N PHE A 3 16.08 -7.43 -6.68
CA PHE A 3 14.68 -7.74 -6.34
C PHE A 3 14.45 -7.79 -4.83
N LEU A 4 15.18 -6.98 -4.06
CA LEU A 4 14.92 -6.85 -2.63
C LEU A 4 13.85 -5.78 -2.43
N PHE A 5 12.70 -6.23 -1.96
CA PHE A 5 11.61 -5.36 -1.52
C PHE A 5 11.46 -5.56 -0.02
N ASP A 6 11.32 -4.47 0.72
CA ASP A 6 10.95 -4.54 2.12
C ASP A 6 9.48 -5.01 2.22
N ASN A 7 9.25 -6.05 3.01
CA ASN A 7 7.91 -6.55 3.34
C ASN A 7 7.63 -6.36 4.85
N PRO A 8 7.52 -5.11 5.32
CA PRO A 8 7.33 -4.85 6.73
C PRO A 8 5.96 -5.34 7.19
N LYS A 9 5.96 -6.09 8.31
CA LYS A 9 4.74 -6.46 9.03
C LYS A 9 4.37 -5.31 9.98
N GLY A 10 3.33 -4.55 9.65
CA GLY A 10 2.96 -3.34 10.38
C GLY A 10 2.54 -2.21 9.45
N PRO A 11 2.57 -0.95 9.91
CA PRO A 11 2.31 0.22 9.06
C PRO A 11 3.26 0.23 7.85
N HIS A 12 2.68 0.15 6.66
CA HIS A 12 3.40 0.14 5.39
C HIS A 12 2.73 1.10 4.42
N GLU A 13 3.55 1.83 3.68
CA GLU A 13 3.08 2.79 2.70
C GLU A 13 2.96 2.14 1.33
N GLU A 14 1.74 2.11 0.81
CA GLU A 14 1.38 1.37 -0.39
C GLU A 14 0.80 2.32 -1.44
N PHE A 15 1.03 1.98 -2.71
CA PHE A 15 0.39 2.63 -3.84
C PHE A 15 -0.77 1.78 -4.33
N TRP A 16 -1.98 2.35 -4.32
CA TRP A 16 -3.22 1.69 -4.73
C TRP A 16 -3.81 2.40 -5.94
N GLN A 17 -4.24 1.65 -6.95
CA GLN A 17 -4.91 2.19 -8.12
C GLN A 17 -6.41 1.94 -8.07
N HIS A 18 -7.22 2.96 -8.35
CA HIS A 18 -8.67 2.83 -8.47
C HIS A 18 -9.09 2.28 -9.84
N VAL A 19 -8.73 1.04 -10.13
CA VAL A 19 -8.88 0.41 -11.46
C VAL A 19 -10.32 0.45 -11.96
N LEU A 20 -11.30 0.20 -11.08
CA LEU A 20 -12.72 0.16 -11.42
C LEU A 20 -13.41 1.53 -11.40
N GLY A 21 -12.67 2.61 -11.13
CA GLY A 21 -13.19 3.97 -11.06
C GLY A 21 -12.34 4.96 -11.83
N CYS A 22 -11.82 5.96 -11.14
CA CYS A 22 -11.08 7.08 -11.74
C CYS A 22 -9.68 6.72 -12.27
N ARG A 23 -9.21 5.47 -12.07
CA ARG A 23 -7.89 4.96 -12.50
C ARG A 23 -6.68 5.70 -11.92
N GLN A 24 -6.92 6.60 -10.97
CA GLN A 24 -5.88 7.33 -10.28
C GLN A 24 -5.15 6.44 -9.28
N TRP A 25 -3.91 6.82 -9.00
CA TRP A 25 -3.07 6.22 -7.99
C TRP A 25 -3.16 7.02 -6.70
N PHE A 26 -3.23 6.32 -5.59
CA PHE A 26 -3.24 6.88 -4.25
C PHE A 26 -2.10 6.29 -3.44
N ARG A 27 -1.50 7.10 -2.58
CA ARG A 27 -0.54 6.66 -1.57
C ARG A 27 -1.28 6.57 -0.26
N LEU A 28 -1.27 5.41 0.38
CA LEU A 28 -1.93 5.19 1.66
C LEU A 28 -1.03 4.42 2.60
N THR A 29 -1.17 4.64 3.90
CA THR A 29 -0.50 3.82 4.91
C THR A 29 -1.48 2.78 5.42
N ARG A 30 -1.17 1.50 5.24
CA ARG A 30 -1.98 0.39 5.74
C ARG A 30 -1.15 -0.46 6.69
N ASN A 31 -1.72 -0.83 7.82
CA ASN A 31 -1.12 -1.85 8.66
C ASN A 31 -1.33 -3.22 8.00
N THR A 32 -0.25 -3.83 7.50
CA THR A 32 -0.29 -5.12 6.80
C THR A 32 -0.69 -6.29 7.69
N ALA A 33 -0.65 -6.12 9.03
CA ALA A 33 -1.05 -7.15 9.99
C ALA A 33 -2.55 -7.10 10.35
N THR A 34 -3.14 -5.90 10.44
CA THR A 34 -4.55 -5.70 10.87
C THR A 34 -5.48 -5.27 9.74
N ASN A 35 -4.94 -4.92 8.57
CA ASN A 35 -5.64 -4.29 7.44
C ASN A 35 -6.26 -2.93 7.75
N GLU A 36 -5.86 -2.29 8.86
CA GLU A 36 -6.30 -0.95 9.18
C GLU A 36 -5.62 0.06 8.26
N VAL A 37 -6.40 0.95 7.66
CA VAL A 37 -5.89 2.08 6.88
C VAL A 37 -5.70 3.24 7.83
N ILE A 38 -4.46 3.72 7.92
CA ILE A 38 -4.06 4.86 8.74
C ILE A 38 -4.09 6.08 7.82
N GLY A 39 -5.04 6.98 8.06
CA GLY A 39 -5.32 8.16 7.23
C GLY A 39 -5.37 9.42 8.06
#